data_AF-A0AA35XER5-F1
#
_entry.id   AF-A0AA35XER5-F1
#
_cell.length_a   1.000
_cell.length_b   1.000
_cell.length_c   1.000
_cell.angle_alpha   90.00
_cell.angle_beta   90.00
_cell.angle_gamma   90.00
#
_symmetry.space_group_name_H-M   'P 1'
#
loop_
_entity.id
_entity.type
_entity.pdbx_description
1 polymer ?
#
loop_
_entity_poly.entity_id
_entity_poly.type
_entity_poly.pdbx_seq_one_letter_code
_entity_poly.pdbx_strand_id
1 'polypeptide(L)'
;MTSPSQYEVSYTPVSRGQHKLHVQVNDREINGSPFTVTVYPDPRQLGHPVSVYTSLSGPYGMTFNKDNDIIVTESNGDTLSIIDAQRRNVRKFHGAILDSPKGVAIDGAGNIYVTSKNKLQKILRHWGAD
;
A
#
# COMPACT_ATOMS: atom_id res chain seq x y z
N MET A 1 32.24 -47.14 -8.07
CA MET A 1 31.24 -46.71 -7.07
C MET A 1 31.10 -45.21 -7.23
N THR A 2 30.05 -44.74 -7.91
CA THR A 2 29.79 -43.30 -8.06
C THR A 2 29.09 -42.82 -6.80
N SER A 3 29.74 -41.93 -6.05
CA SER A 3 29.07 -41.20 -4.96
C SER A 3 27.83 -40.50 -5.52
N PRO A 4 26.72 -40.42 -4.76
CA PRO A 4 25.54 -39.71 -5.23
C PRO A 4 25.93 -38.25 -5.49
N SER A 5 25.62 -37.77 -6.70
CA SER A 5 25.78 -36.37 -7.06
C SER A 5 24.76 -35.55 -6.27
N GLN A 6 25.23 -34.89 -5.21
CA GLN A 6 24.43 -33.89 -4.52
C GLN A 6 24.31 -32.67 -5.43
N TYR A 7 23.09 -32.22 -5.69
CA TYR A 7 22.81 -30.98 -6.42
C TYR A 7 22.33 -29.93 -5.43
N GLU A 8 22.96 -28.76 -5.45
CA GLU A 8 22.54 -27.60 -4.66
C GLU A 8 21.89 -26.57 -5.59
N VAL A 9 20.71 -26.10 -5.21
CA VAL A 9 19.99 -25.03 -5.90
C VAL A 9 19.65 -23.97 -4.87
N SER A 10 20.01 -22.72 -5.15
CA SER A 10 19.69 -21.57 -4.31
C SER A 10 18.84 -20.57 -5.08
N TYR A 11 17.85 -20.00 -4.40
CA TYR A 11 16.97 -18.96 -4.93
C TYR A 11 16.57 -18.02 -3.80
N THR A 12 16.68 -16.71 -4.05
CA THR A 12 16.19 -15.67 -3.13
C THR A 12 14.90 -15.09 -3.71
N PRO A 13 13.73 -15.34 -3.11
CA PRO A 13 12.49 -14.80 -3.60
C PRO A 13 12.47 -13.27 -3.53
N VAL A 14 11.91 -12.63 -4.55
CA VAL A 14 11.86 -11.16 -4.68
C VAL A 14 10.53 -10.55 -4.22
N SER A 15 9.52 -11.37 -3.96
CA SER A 15 8.22 -10.93 -3.44
C SER A 15 7.89 -11.62 -2.11
N ARG A 16 7.16 -10.90 -1.26
CA ARG A 16 6.69 -11.39 0.05
C ARG A 16 5.57 -12.41 -0.14
N GLY A 17 5.41 -13.31 0.83
CA GLY A 17 4.29 -14.24 0.89
C GLY A 17 4.68 -15.71 0.71
N GLN A 18 3.68 -16.56 0.45
CA GLN A 18 3.88 -17.97 0.19
C GLN A 18 4.30 -18.23 -1.25
N HIS A 19 5.35 -19.02 -1.41
CA HIS A 19 5.87 -19.52 -2.68
C HIS A 19 5.83 -21.05 -2.68
N LYS A 20 5.60 -21.63 -3.86
CA LYS A 20 5.67 -23.09 -4.07
C LYS A 20 6.91 -23.42 -4.88
N LEU A 21 7.79 -24.24 -4.31
CA LEU A 21 8.97 -24.76 -5.00
C LEU A 21 8.68 -26.17 -5.50
N HIS A 22 8.63 -26.33 -6.82
CA HIS A 22 8.52 -27.62 -7.50
C HIS A 22 9.90 -28.20 -7.76
N VAL A 23 10.07 -29.50 -7.52
CA VAL A 23 11.35 -30.19 -7.71
C VAL A 23 11.08 -31.52 -8.39
N GLN A 24 11.54 -31.62 -9.64
CA GLN A 24 11.24 -32.74 -10.52
C GLN A 24 12.52 -33.45 -10.97
N VAL A 25 12.44 -34.77 -11.14
CA VAL A 25 13.46 -35.59 -11.80
C VAL A 25 12.77 -36.37 -12.92
N ASN A 26 13.24 -36.21 -14.16
CA ASN A 26 12.60 -36.80 -15.35
C ASN A 26 11.09 -36.48 -15.40
N ASP A 27 10.74 -35.20 -15.22
CA ASP A 27 9.36 -34.68 -15.22
C ASP A 27 8.43 -35.25 -14.13
N ARG A 28 8.99 -35.93 -13.11
CA ARG A 28 8.24 -36.42 -11.95
C ARG A 28 8.62 -35.68 -10.68
N GLU A 29 7.62 -35.22 -9.93
CA GLU A 29 7.83 -34.61 -8.61
C GLU A 29 8.52 -35.60 -7.66
N ILE A 30 9.49 -35.08 -6.91
CA ILE A 30 10.08 -35.84 -5.82
C ILE A 30 9.16 -35.82 -4.59
N ASN A 31 9.38 -36.75 -3.66
CA ASN A 31 8.62 -36.79 -2.42
C ASN A 31 8.74 -35.47 -1.64
N GLY A 32 7.61 -34.91 -1.21
CA GLY A 32 7.51 -33.64 -0.50
C GLY A 32 7.35 -32.41 -1.39
N SER A 33 7.51 -32.55 -2.71
CA SER A 33 7.22 -31.47 -3.65
C SER A 33 5.72 -31.36 -3.94
N PRO A 34 5.14 -30.13 -4.04
CA PRO A 34 5.81 -28.84 -3.88
C PRO A 34 6.09 -28.49 -2.42
N PHE A 35 7.28 -27.92 -2.17
CA PHE A 35 7.62 -27.34 -0.88
C PHE A 35 7.00 -25.96 -0.75
N THR A 36 6.46 -25.63 0.42
CA THR A 36 5.94 -24.29 0.70
C THR A 36 7.00 -23.47 1.42
N VAL A 37 7.38 -22.33 0.85
CA VAL A 37 8.31 -21.36 1.45
C VAL A 37 7.56 -20.08 1.74
N THR A 38 7.53 -19.67 3.01
CA THR A 38 6.94 -18.37 3.41
C THR A 38 8.05 -17.34 3.56
N VAL A 39 7.98 -16.28 2.76
CA VAL A 39 8.91 -15.16 2.82
C VAL A 39 8.30 -14.03 3.64
N TYR A 40 8.92 -13.77 4.79
CA TYR A 40 8.56 -12.69 5.68
C TYR A 40 9.27 -11.39 5.29
N PRO A 41 8.72 -10.21 5.67
CA PRO A 41 9.50 -8.98 5.67
C PRO A 41 10.76 -9.18 6.52
N ASP A 42 11.90 -8.62 6.07
CA ASP A 42 13.10 -8.57 6.91
C ASP A 42 12.73 -7.89 8.24
N PRO A 43 12.89 -8.56 9.40
CA PRO A 43 12.57 -7.98 10.69
C PRO A 43 13.30 -6.67 10.95
N ARG A 44 14.47 -6.47 10.34
CA ARG A 44 15.23 -5.22 10.41
C ARG A 44 14.55 -4.07 9.68
N GLN A 45 13.63 -4.34 8.76
CA GLN A 45 12.82 -3.31 8.10
C GLN A 45 11.51 -3.03 8.84
N LEU A 46 11.16 -3.82 9.87
CA LEU A 46 9.98 -3.53 10.69
C LEU A 46 10.25 -2.29 11.54
N GLY A 47 9.37 -1.30 11.43
CA GLY A 47 9.48 -0.03 12.17
C GLY A 47 10.22 1.09 11.42
N HIS A 48 10.93 0.78 10.33
CA HIS A 48 11.47 1.83 9.47
C HIS A 48 10.43 2.29 8.45
N PRO A 49 10.21 3.62 8.31
CA PRO A 49 9.35 4.13 7.26
C PRO A 49 9.86 3.73 5.87
N VAL A 50 9.01 3.09 5.06
CA VAL A 50 9.31 2.79 3.64
C VAL A 50 9.21 4.05 2.77
N SER A 51 8.40 5.02 3.19
CA SER A 51 8.25 6.32 2.52
C SER A 51 7.90 7.38 3.55
N VAL A 52 8.48 8.58 3.42
CA VAL A 52 8.25 9.72 4.32
C VAL A 52 7.85 10.92 3.47
N TYR A 53 6.75 11.58 3.83
CA TYR A 53 6.24 12.77 3.13
C TYR A 53 6.34 13.98 4.05
N THR A 54 7.32 14.85 3.80
CA THR A 54 7.63 16.00 4.67
C THR A 54 6.87 17.28 4.31
N SER A 55 6.18 17.30 3.16
CA SER A 55 5.44 18.46 2.65
C SER A 55 3.99 18.55 3.12
N LEU A 56 3.59 17.72 4.10
CA LEU A 56 2.22 17.70 4.64
C LEU A 56 2.10 18.68 5.82
N SER A 57 1.01 19.44 5.87
CA SER A 57 0.74 20.44 6.90
C SER A 57 -0.24 19.92 7.96
N GLY A 58 0.30 19.39 9.05
CA GLY A 58 -0.49 18.81 10.15
C GLY A 58 -1.36 17.63 9.70
N PRO A 59 -0.80 16.55 9.12
CA PRO A 59 -1.58 15.39 8.71
C PRO A 59 -2.26 14.75 9.94
N TYR A 60 -3.56 14.39 9.82
CA TYR A 60 -4.33 13.86 10.96
C TYR A 60 -4.94 12.47 10.70
N GLY A 61 -5.62 12.29 9.58
CA GLY A 61 -6.30 11.05 9.19
C GLY A 61 -6.00 10.68 7.74
N MET A 62 -6.18 9.40 7.41
CA MET A 62 -5.95 8.91 6.06
C MET A 62 -6.88 7.76 5.67
N THR A 63 -7.08 7.58 4.37
CA THR A 63 -7.82 6.45 3.80
C THR A 63 -7.31 6.11 2.39
N PHE A 64 -7.76 4.99 1.84
CA PHE A 64 -7.47 4.57 0.47
C PHE A 64 -8.70 4.73 -0.42
N ASN A 65 -8.49 5.17 -1.66
CA ASN A 65 -9.53 5.07 -2.68
C ASN A 65 -9.41 3.73 -3.46
N LYS A 66 -10.38 3.47 -4.35
CA LYS A 66 -10.39 2.27 -5.20
C LYS A 66 -9.21 2.15 -6.18
N ASP A 67 -8.55 3.27 -6.48
CA ASP A 67 -7.38 3.33 -7.35
C ASP A 67 -6.07 3.18 -6.55
N ASN A 68 -6.17 2.88 -5.24
CA ASN A 68 -5.07 2.73 -4.29
C ASN A 68 -4.27 4.02 -4.01
N ASP A 69 -4.82 5.19 -4.36
CA ASP A 69 -4.29 6.46 -3.86
C ASP A 69 -4.55 6.57 -2.36
N ILE A 70 -3.63 7.22 -1.64
CA ILE A 70 -3.86 7.63 -0.26
C ILE A 70 -4.47 9.03 -0.27
N ILE A 71 -5.56 9.22 0.46
CA ILE A 71 -6.11 10.52 0.79
C ILE A 71 -5.78 10.84 2.24
N VAL A 72 -5.19 11.99 2.50
CA VAL A 72 -4.75 12.46 3.82
C VAL A 72 -5.43 13.78 4.16
N THR A 73 -5.98 13.92 5.36
CA THR A 73 -6.44 15.21 5.89
C THR A 73 -5.28 16.01 6.44
N GLU A 74 -5.17 17.28 6.07
CA GLU A 74 -4.14 18.20 6.56
C GLU A 74 -4.78 19.28 7.41
N SER A 75 -4.77 19.09 8.73
CA SER A 75 -5.52 19.92 9.68
C SER A 75 -5.04 21.36 9.76
N ASN A 76 -3.76 21.61 9.44
CA ASN A 76 -3.17 22.95 9.47
C ASN A 76 -3.18 23.61 8.08
N GLY A 77 -3.33 22.80 7.02
CA GLY A 77 -3.42 23.28 5.64
C GLY A 77 -4.86 23.45 5.14
N ASP A 78 -5.86 23.14 5.97
CA ASP A 78 -7.29 23.20 5.63
C ASP A 78 -7.63 22.51 4.29
N THR A 79 -6.97 21.38 4.04
CA THR A 79 -7.04 20.69 2.75
C THR A 79 -6.92 19.17 2.91
N LEU A 80 -7.03 18.46 1.78
CA LEU A 80 -6.64 17.06 1.66
C LEU A 80 -5.43 16.96 0.73
N SER A 81 -4.50 16.05 1.03
CA SER A 81 -3.49 15.59 0.08
C SER A 81 -3.89 14.25 -0.53
N ILE A 82 -3.58 14.06 -1.81
CA ILE A 82 -3.70 12.80 -2.53
C ILE A 82 -2.30 12.34 -2.92
N ILE A 83 -1.92 11.17 -2.45
CA ILE A 83 -0.67 10.50 -2.80
C ILE A 83 -1.01 9.38 -3.77
N ASP A 84 -0.37 9.37 -4.95
CA ASP A 84 -0.69 8.37 -5.96
C ASP A 84 -0.39 6.93 -5.49
N ALA A 85 -1.03 5.96 -6.14
CA ALA A 85 -0.84 4.54 -5.87
C ALA A 85 0.62 4.07 -5.92
N GLN A 86 1.46 4.75 -6.70
CA GLN A 86 2.87 4.45 -6.88
C GLN A 86 3.76 5.11 -5.82
N ARG A 87 3.18 5.92 -4.93
CA ARG A 87 3.85 6.64 -3.84
C ARG A 87 4.87 7.67 -4.36
N ARG A 88 4.64 8.24 -5.54
CA ARG A 88 5.59 9.15 -6.22
C ARG A 88 5.18 10.62 -6.17
N ASN A 89 3.89 10.92 -6.30
CA ASN A 89 3.40 12.29 -6.37
C ASN A 89 2.42 12.59 -5.24
N VAL A 90 2.55 13.80 -4.68
CA VAL A 90 1.61 14.39 -3.71
C VAL A 90 0.94 15.57 -4.39
N ARG A 91 -0.39 15.58 -4.45
CA ARG A 91 -1.18 16.72 -4.95
C ARG A 91 -2.23 17.15 -3.92
N LYS A 92 -2.61 18.43 -3.93
CA LYS A 92 -3.72 18.90 -3.09
C LYS A 92 -5.05 18.59 -3.75
N PHE A 93 -6.04 18.26 -2.94
CA PHE A 93 -7.42 18.21 -3.36
C PHE A 93 -7.95 19.64 -3.46
N HIS A 94 -8.47 19.98 -4.63
CA HIS A 94 -9.13 21.25 -4.88
C HIS A 94 -10.63 20.97 -5.04
N GLY A 95 -11.50 21.80 -4.45
CA GLY A 95 -12.95 21.65 -4.58
C GLY A 95 -13.73 21.49 -3.28
N ALA A 96 -13.09 21.66 -2.12
CA ALA A 96 -13.76 21.77 -0.83
C ALA A 96 -13.12 22.86 0.03
N ILE A 97 -13.95 23.63 0.73
CA ILE A 97 -13.51 24.55 1.78
C ILE A 97 -13.63 23.80 3.11
N LEU A 98 -12.48 23.44 3.68
CA LEU A 98 -12.37 22.73 4.94
C LEU A 98 -11.88 23.68 6.05
N ASP A 99 -12.13 23.31 7.30
CA ASP A 99 -11.57 23.98 8.48
C ASP A 99 -11.11 22.91 9.45
N SER A 100 -9.79 22.78 9.58
CA SER A 100 -9.10 21.81 10.41
C SER A 100 -9.67 20.39 10.24
N PRO A 101 -9.58 19.82 9.02
CA PRO A 101 -10.07 18.47 8.75
C PRO A 101 -9.30 17.44 9.59
N LYS A 102 -10.00 16.41 10.05
CA LYS A 102 -9.46 15.36 10.93
C LYS A 102 -9.69 13.97 10.36
N GLY A 103 -10.94 13.51 10.35
CA GLY A 103 -11.30 12.19 9.85
C GLY A 103 -11.64 12.24 8.35
N VAL A 104 -11.33 11.15 7.65
CA VAL A 104 -11.72 10.95 6.25
C VAL A 104 -12.14 9.51 6.03
N ALA A 105 -13.24 9.31 5.28
CA ALA A 105 -13.74 8.02 4.85
C ALA A 105 -14.24 8.10 3.41
N ILE A 106 -14.30 6.95 2.73
CA ILE A 106 -14.79 6.84 1.35
C ILE A 106 -15.84 5.74 1.29
N ASP A 107 -16.99 6.03 0.69
CA ASP A 107 -18.03 5.01 0.47
C ASP A 107 -17.79 4.18 -0.82
N GLY A 108 -18.60 3.14 -1.03
CA GLY A 108 -18.47 2.27 -2.21
C GLY A 108 -18.70 2.97 -3.55
N ALA A 109 -19.33 4.14 -3.58
CA ALA A 109 -19.49 4.95 -4.78
C ALA A 109 -18.30 5.89 -5.03
N GLY A 110 -17.35 5.97 -4.08
CA GLY A 110 -16.18 6.84 -4.16
C GLY A 110 -16.42 8.26 -3.66
N ASN A 111 -17.50 8.51 -2.91
CA ASN A 111 -17.70 9.82 -2.27
C ASN A 111 -16.80 9.94 -1.05
N ILE A 112 -16.21 11.11 -0.85
CA ILE A 112 -15.31 11.38 0.28
C ILE A 112 -16.12 12.07 1.37
N TYR A 113 -16.00 11.58 2.60
CA TYR A 113 -16.63 12.17 3.78
C TYR A 113 -15.51 12.67 4.70
N VAL A 114 -15.50 13.96 4.98
CA VAL A 114 -14.47 14.60 5.81
C VAL A 114 -15.13 15.19 7.05
N THR A 115 -14.60 14.84 8.22
CA THR A 115 -14.95 15.52 9.47
C THR A 115 -13.98 16.66 9.70
N SER A 116 -14.53 17.84 9.97
CA SER A 116 -13.87 19.05 10.40
C SER A 116 -14.36 19.42 11.80
N LYS A 117 -13.82 20.46 12.44
CA LYS A 117 -14.14 20.86 13.83
C LYS A 117 -15.60 20.61 14.26
N ASN A 118 -16.55 21.15 13.49
CA ASN A 118 -17.99 21.12 13.82
C ASN A 118 -18.85 20.63 12.64
N LYS A 119 -18.27 20.04 11.61
CA LYS A 119 -18.98 19.73 10.35
C LYS A 119 -18.54 18.38 9.79
N LEU A 120 -19.50 17.66 9.23
CA LEU A 120 -19.27 16.56 8.30
C LEU A 120 -19.59 17.10 6.90
N GLN A 121 -18.63 17.03 5.98
CA GLN A 121 -18.84 17.38 4.57
C GLN A 121 -18.74 16.13 3.71
N LYS A 122 -19.72 15.94 2.83
CA LYS A 122 -19.65 14.99 1.72
C LYS A 122 -19.10 15.74 0.51
N ILE A 123 -17.94 15.33 0.04
CA ILE A 123 -17.28 15.85 -1.15
C ILE A 123 -17.52 14.86 -2.30
N LEU A 124 -18.23 15.31 -3.32
CA LEU A 124 -18.46 14.52 -4.53
C LEU A 124 -17.18 14.51 -5.36
N ARG A 125 -16.83 13.32 -5.86
CA ARG A 125 -15.68 13.13 -6.75
C ARG A 125 -16.02 13.73 -8.12
N HIS A 126 -15.71 15.01 -8.35
CA HIS A 126 -15.74 15.57 -9.70
C HIS A 126 -14.45 15.17 -10.42
N TRP A 127 -14.50 14.13 -11.27
CA TRP A 127 -13.46 13.91 -12.29
C TRP A 127 -13.72 14.90 -13.42
N GLY A 128 -13.10 16.08 -13.33
CA GLY A 128 -12.91 16.96 -14.47
C GLY A 128 -11.43 16.93 -14.80
N ALA A 129 -11.08 16.51 -16.02
CA ALA A 129 -9.76 16.69 -16.59
C ALA A 129 -9.48 18.19 -16.69
N ASP A 130 -8.33 18.62 -16.18
CA ASP A 130 -7.58 19.73 -16.75
C ASP A 130 -6.45 19.13 -17.59
#